data_AF-A0A947K591-F1
#
_entry.id   AF-A0A947K591-F1
#
_cell.length_a   1.000
_cell.length_b   1.000
_cell.length_c   1.000
_cell.angle_alpha   90.00
_cell.angle_beta   90.00
_cell.angle_gamma   90.00
#
_symmetry.space_group_name_H-M   'P 1'
#
loop_
_entity.id
_entity.type
_entity.pdbx_description
1 polymer ?
#
loop_
_entity_poly.entity_id
_entity_poly.type
_entity_poly.pdbx_seq_one_letter_code
_entity_poly.pdbx_strand_id
1 'polypeptide(L)'
;MNKKGFTLIAAIFIVLVVTIFAVATSTLLSAESVLAVKNQGSLKAFYIASAGVEYYLKELSDDHSWLTPPVPEAKSFSGGIFTVAYTGEADSAIAMLVTGIYTVEGETNARALKMEVARSNGQLSVLNWQEI
;
A
#
# COMPACT_ATOMS: atom_id res chain seq x y z
N MET A 1 -21.26 11.22 61.20
CA MET A 1 -20.87 10.49 59.97
C MET A 1 -19.37 10.43 59.88
N ASN A 2 -18.80 9.23 59.82
CA ASN A 2 -17.36 8.97 59.90
C ASN A 2 -16.66 9.44 58.61
N LYS A 3 -16.05 10.64 58.65
CA LYS A 3 -15.30 11.25 57.53
C LYS A 3 -14.27 10.29 56.90
N LYS A 4 -13.70 9.38 57.69
CA LYS A 4 -12.74 8.37 57.25
C LYS A 4 -13.31 7.36 56.24
N GLY A 5 -14.58 6.96 56.36
CA GLY A 5 -15.21 6.01 55.44
C GLY A 5 -15.53 6.63 54.08
N PHE A 6 -15.98 7.89 54.09
CA PHE A 6 -16.26 8.64 52.87
C PHE A 6 -15.00 8.94 52.06
N THR A 7 -13.91 9.33 52.73
CA THR A 7 -12.61 9.55 52.07
C THR A 7 -12.06 8.28 51.42
N LEU A 8 -12.22 7.12 52.07
CA LEU A 8 -11.77 5.84 51.51
C LEU A 8 -12.55 5.48 50.24
N ILE A 9 -13.87 5.63 50.25
CA ILE A 9 -14.73 5.36 49.08
C ILE A 9 -14.38 6.31 47.93
N ALA A 10 -14.18 7.61 48.22
CA ALA A 10 -13.78 8.59 47.21
C ALA A 10 -12.41 8.25 46.59
N ALA A 11 -11.44 7.85 47.41
CA ALA A 11 -10.12 7.44 46.93
C ALA A 11 -10.19 6.20 46.02
N ILE A 12 -10.98 5.19 46.41
CA ILE A 12 -11.21 4.00 45.58
C ILE A 12 -11.81 4.40 44.23
N PHE A 13 -12.82 5.27 44.24
CA PHE A 13 -13.47 5.72 43.00
C PHE A 13 -12.50 6.46 42.08
N ILE A 14 -11.66 7.34 42.63
CA ILE A 14 -10.63 8.07 41.87
C ILE A 14 -9.64 7.09 41.25
N VAL A 15 -9.13 6.12 42.01
CA VAL A 15 -8.21 5.11 41.50
C VAL A 15 -8.86 4.32 40.36
N LEU A 16 -10.12 3.92 40.54
CA LEU A 16 -10.88 3.15 39.55
C LEU A 16 -11.03 3.92 38.24
N VAL A 17 -11.40 5.20 38.32
CA VAL A 17 -11.50 6.11 37.17
C VAL A 17 -10.15 6.23 36.47
N VAL A 18 -9.07 6.49 37.21
CA VAL A 18 -7.71 6.61 36.64
C VAL A 18 -7.27 5.33 35.94
N THR A 19 -7.54 4.15 36.52
CA THR A 19 -7.23 2.88 35.86
C THR A 19 -8.00 2.66 34.56
N ILE A 20 -9.29 3.04 34.51
CA ILE A 20 -10.07 2.95 33.28
C ILE A 20 -9.46 3.87 32.21
N PHE A 21 -9.09 5.10 32.56
CA PHE A 21 -8.43 6.02 31.63
C PHE A 21 -7.08 5.50 31.14
N ALA A 22 -6.27 4.92 32.02
CA ALA A 22 -4.98 4.33 31.67
C ALA A 22 -5.15 3.16 30.66
N VAL A 23 -6.12 2.28 30.89
CA VAL A 23 -6.42 1.18 29.97
C VAL A 23 -6.97 1.69 28.63
N ALA A 24 -7.87 2.66 28.65
CA ALA A 24 -8.45 3.22 27.43
C ALA A 24 -7.38 3.89 26.55
N THR A 25 -6.51 4.71 27.15
CA THR A 25 -5.41 5.37 26.44
C THR A 25 -4.39 4.37 25.90
N SER A 26 -4.01 3.34 26.67
CA SER A 26 -3.13 2.28 26.19
C SER A 26 -3.71 1.54 24.99
N THR A 27 -5.02 1.28 25.00
CA THR A 27 -5.70 0.61 23.88
C THR A 27 -5.71 1.48 22.62
N LEU A 28 -6.00 2.78 22.77
CA LEU A 28 -5.98 3.73 21.65
C LEU A 28 -4.59 3.84 21.01
N LEU A 29 -3.54 4.00 21.82
CA LEU A 29 -2.16 4.05 21.33
C LEU A 29 -1.75 2.78 20.59
N SER A 30 -2.19 1.62 21.10
CA SER A 30 -1.92 0.33 20.46
C SER A 30 -2.64 0.23 19.11
N ALA A 31 -3.89 0.66 19.04
CA ALA A 31 -4.68 0.66 17.80
C ALA A 31 -4.07 1.59 16.74
N GLU A 32 -3.65 2.80 17.12
CA GLU A 32 -2.98 3.74 16.23
C GLU A 32 -1.67 3.17 15.69
N SER A 33 -0.88 2.52 16.54
CA SER A 33 0.39 1.91 16.15
C SER A 33 0.18 0.81 15.09
N VAL A 34 -0.80 -0.06 15.30
CA VAL A 34 -1.15 -1.12 14.32
C VAL A 34 -1.61 -0.51 12.99
N LEU A 35 -2.45 0.53 13.03
CA LEU A 35 -2.90 1.22 11.82
C LEU A 35 -1.74 1.89 11.08
N ALA A 36 -0.80 2.51 11.81
CA ALA A 36 0.38 3.14 11.21
C ALA A 36 1.26 2.13 10.47
N VAL A 37 1.53 0.96 11.08
CA VAL A 37 2.31 -0.12 10.45
C VAL A 37 1.60 -0.64 9.19
N LYS A 38 0.29 -0.88 9.27
CA LYS A 38 -0.50 -1.32 8.11
C LYS A 38 -0.47 -0.28 6.98
N ASN A 39 -0.62 1.00 7.32
CA ASN A 39 -0.58 2.07 6.33
C ASN A 39 0.81 2.19 5.68
N GLN A 40 1.88 2.03 6.47
CA GLN A 40 3.24 1.99 5.95
C GLN A 40 3.48 0.79 5.01
N GLY A 41 2.99 -0.40 5.36
CA GLY A 41 3.08 -1.58 4.50
C GLY A 41 2.33 -1.41 3.18
N SER A 42 1.12 -0.86 3.24
CA SER A 42 0.34 -0.43 2.08
C SER A 42 1.10 0.56 1.20
N LEU A 43 1.67 1.61 1.79
CA LEU A 43 2.40 2.65 1.08
C LEU A 43 3.66 2.08 0.41
N LYS A 44 4.37 1.16 1.07
CA LYS A 44 5.48 0.44 0.46
C LYS A 44 5.04 -0.40 -0.74
N ALA A 45 3.95 -1.14 -0.63
CA ALA A 45 3.41 -1.92 -1.74
C ALA A 45 3.03 -1.03 -2.93
N PHE A 46 2.46 0.16 -2.67
CA PHE A 46 2.18 1.17 -3.70
C PHE A 46 3.47 1.63 -4.40
N TYR A 47 4.50 2.03 -3.65
CA TYR A 47 5.76 2.47 -4.26
C TYR A 47 6.47 1.36 -5.05
N ILE A 48 6.36 0.11 -4.61
CA ILE A 48 6.87 -1.05 -5.35
C ILE A 48 6.09 -1.22 -6.66
N ALA A 49 4.77 -1.05 -6.65
CA ALA A 49 3.96 -1.06 -7.88
C ALA A 49 4.35 0.11 -8.81
N SER A 50 4.55 1.32 -8.27
CA SER A 50 4.99 2.49 -9.06
C SER A 50 6.35 2.26 -9.72
N ALA A 51 7.30 1.65 -9.01
CA ALA A 51 8.59 1.27 -9.58
C ALA A 51 8.43 0.26 -10.72
N GLY A 52 7.51 -0.70 -10.59
CA GLY A 52 7.19 -1.65 -11.65
C GLY A 52 6.60 -0.99 -12.90
N VAL A 53 5.77 0.05 -12.70
CA VAL A 53 5.26 0.88 -13.79
C VAL A 53 6.40 1.58 -14.53
N GLU A 54 7.29 2.27 -13.80
CA GLU A 54 8.41 2.99 -14.41
C GLU A 54 9.36 2.05 -15.15
N TYR A 55 9.64 0.89 -14.54
CA TYR A 55 10.45 -0.16 -15.15
C TYR A 55 9.87 -0.61 -16.50
N TYR A 56 8.57 -0.90 -16.53
CA TYR A 56 7.94 -1.41 -17.75
C TYR A 56 7.68 -0.32 -18.80
N LEU A 57 7.40 0.91 -18.37
CA LEU A 57 7.37 2.06 -19.30
C LEU A 57 8.71 2.25 -20.02
N LYS A 58 9.82 2.02 -19.31
CA LYS A 58 11.16 2.05 -19.92
C LYS A 58 11.31 0.91 -20.94
N GLU A 59 10.93 -0.32 -20.60
CA GLU A 59 10.98 -1.44 -21.56
C GLU A 59 10.11 -1.18 -22.80
N LEU A 60 8.90 -0.63 -22.62
CA LEU A 60 8.03 -0.24 -23.75
C LEU A 60 8.60 0.92 -24.58
N SER A 61 9.39 1.80 -23.98
CA SER A 61 10.06 2.88 -24.73
C SER A 61 11.19 2.37 -25.61
N ASP A 62 11.84 1.28 -25.19
CA ASP A 62 12.92 0.63 -25.96
C ASP A 62 12.34 -0.28 -27.06
N ASP A 63 11.12 -0.81 -26.88
CA ASP A 63 10.41 -1.62 -27.87
C ASP A 63 9.67 -0.79 -28.93
N HIS A 64 9.99 -1.04 -30.21
CA HIS A 64 9.41 -0.35 -31.34
C HIS A 64 8.06 -0.94 -31.80
N SER A 65 7.75 -2.18 -31.45
CA SER A 65 6.49 -2.85 -31.79
C SER A 65 5.98 -3.59 -30.57
N TRP A 66 5.02 -3.02 -29.85
CA TRP A 66 4.38 -3.62 -28.66
C TRP A 66 3.48 -4.83 -28.99
N LEU A 67 3.76 -5.51 -30.11
CA LEU A 67 3.13 -6.73 -30.57
C LEU A 67 3.69 -7.97 -29.87
N THR A 68 4.91 -7.86 -29.30
CA THR A 68 5.55 -8.90 -28.49
C THR A 68 6.07 -8.30 -27.19
N PRO A 69 5.17 -7.82 -26.32
CA PRO A 69 5.57 -7.25 -25.03
C PRO A 69 6.38 -8.26 -24.20
N PRO A 70 7.27 -7.76 -23.31
CA PRO A 70 8.02 -8.59 -22.39
C PRO A 70 7.10 -9.47 -21.55
N VAL A 71 7.43 -10.75 -21.41
CA VAL A 71 6.61 -11.72 -20.65
C VAL A 71 6.39 -11.24 -19.21
N PRO A 72 5.17 -11.35 -18.64
CA PRO A 72 4.88 -11.06 -17.24
C PRO A 72 5.82 -11.82 -16.30
N GLU A 73 6.73 -11.10 -15.65
CA GLU A 73 7.67 -11.68 -14.69
C GLU A 73 7.57 -10.96 -13.34
N ALA A 74 7.69 -11.74 -12.26
CA ALA A 74 7.83 -11.21 -10.91
C ALA A 74 9.25 -10.69 -10.71
N LYS A 75 9.40 -9.40 -10.41
CA LYS A 75 10.70 -8.77 -10.14
C LYS A 75 10.78 -8.26 -8.72
N SER A 76 11.93 -8.45 -8.09
CA SER A 76 12.18 -8.00 -6.72
C SER A 76 12.60 -6.53 -6.70
N PHE A 77 12.01 -5.74 -5.82
CA PHE A 77 12.36 -4.34 -5.61
C PHE A 77 12.10 -3.90 -4.17
N SER A 78 13.07 -3.23 -3.54
CA SER A 78 12.96 -2.65 -2.19
C SER A 78 12.43 -3.61 -1.11
N GLY A 79 12.84 -4.88 -1.17
CA GLY A 79 12.41 -5.92 -0.23
C GLY A 79 10.97 -6.44 -0.45
N GLY A 80 10.32 -6.06 -1.54
CA GLY A 80 9.09 -6.66 -2.02
C GLY A 80 9.22 -7.12 -3.47
N ILE A 81 8.08 -7.43 -4.09
CA ILE A 81 8.01 -7.96 -5.45
C ILE A 81 6.96 -7.16 -6.21
N PHE A 82 7.22 -6.81 -7.47
CA PHE A 82 6.18 -6.37 -8.38
C PHE A 82 5.99 -7.37 -9.52
N THR A 83 4.78 -7.41 -10.05
CA THR A 83 4.40 -8.18 -11.24
C THR A 83 3.70 -7.25 -12.21
N VAL A 84 3.95 -7.42 -13.51
CA VAL A 84 3.30 -6.66 -14.57
C VAL A 84 2.51 -7.62 -15.41
N ALA A 85 1.20 -7.40 -15.53
CA ALA A 85 0.34 -8.05 -16.52
C ALA A 85 -0.12 -7.00 -17.52
N TYR A 86 -0.41 -7.40 -18.74
CA TYR A 86 -0.89 -6.51 -19.79
C TYR A 86 -2.01 -7.16 -20.59
N THR A 87 -2.85 -6.32 -21.21
CA THR A 87 -3.94 -6.72 -22.08
C THR A 87 -4.14 -5.69 -23.19
N GLY A 88 -4.87 -6.07 -24.24
CA GLY A 88 -5.24 -5.16 -25.31
C GLY A 88 -4.04 -4.65 -26.13
N GLU A 89 -3.05 -5.51 -26.31
CA GLU A 89 -1.83 -5.22 -27.08
C GLU A 89 -2.17 -4.82 -28.51
N ALA A 90 -1.79 -3.60 -28.87
CA ALA A 90 -1.85 -3.06 -30.22
C ALA A 90 -0.57 -2.28 -30.50
N ASP A 91 -0.24 -2.07 -31.78
CA ASP A 91 0.95 -1.33 -32.23
C ASP A 91 1.08 0.09 -31.63
N SER A 92 -0.02 0.64 -31.12
CA SER A 92 -0.09 2.00 -30.58
C SER A 92 -0.73 2.09 -29.19
N ALA A 93 -1.14 0.99 -28.56
CA ALA A 93 -1.79 1.02 -27.26
C ALA A 93 -1.61 -0.28 -26.48
N ILE A 94 -1.45 -0.18 -25.16
CA ILE A 94 -1.39 -1.32 -24.26
C ILE A 94 -1.95 -0.93 -22.89
N ALA A 95 -2.78 -1.80 -22.32
CA ALA A 95 -3.23 -1.67 -20.94
C ALA A 95 -2.36 -2.54 -20.03
N MET A 96 -1.96 -2.01 -18.89
CA MET A 96 -1.05 -2.64 -17.95
C MET A 96 -1.66 -2.65 -16.56
N LEU A 97 -1.46 -3.75 -15.86
CA LEU A 97 -1.81 -3.95 -14.46
C LEU A 97 -0.53 -4.33 -13.71
N VAL A 98 -0.03 -3.41 -12.90
CA VAL A 98 1.17 -3.62 -12.10
C VAL A 98 0.76 -3.85 -10.65
N THR A 99 1.10 -5.01 -10.11
CA THR A 99 0.81 -5.35 -8.71
C THR A 99 2.10 -5.36 -7.92
N GLY A 100 2.20 -4.48 -6.93
CA GLY A 100 3.28 -4.45 -5.94
C GLY A 100 2.86 -5.22 -4.69
N ILE A 101 3.75 -6.06 -4.18
CA ILE A 101 3.54 -6.94 -3.04
C ILE A 101 4.68 -6.69 -2.04
N TYR A 102 4.31 -6.40 -0.80
CA TYR A 102 5.24 -6.24 0.31
C TYR A 102 4.78 -7.09 1.50
N THR A 103 5.61 -8.05 1.90
CA THR A 103 5.34 -8.92 3.04
C THR A 103 6.29 -8.59 4.18
N VAL A 104 5.73 -8.31 5.35
CA VAL A 104 6.50 -8.05 6.59
C VAL A 104 5.84 -8.80 7.74
N GLU A 105 6.64 -9.55 8.51
CA GLU A 105 6.17 -10.27 9.71
C GLU A 105 4.94 -11.18 9.47
N GLY A 106 4.81 -11.73 8.25
CA GLY A 106 3.69 -12.60 7.86
C GLY A 106 2.46 -11.85 7.34
N GLU A 107 2.40 -10.53 7.45
CA GLU A 107 1.38 -9.70 6.82
C GLU A 107 1.77 -9.34 5.39
N THR A 108 0.90 -9.65 4.43
CA THR A 108 1.11 -9.30 3.02
C THR A 108 0.23 -8.12 2.63
N ASN A 109 0.87 -7.05 2.18
CA ASN A 109 0.21 -5.87 1.63
C ASN A 109 0.40 -5.88 0.11
N ALA A 110 -0.70 -5.72 -0.63
CA ALA A 110 -0.67 -5.65 -2.08
C ALA A 110 -1.38 -4.37 -2.57
N ARG A 111 -0.85 -3.75 -3.61
CA ARG A 111 -1.44 -2.61 -4.31
C ARG A 111 -1.32 -2.81 -5.80
N ALA A 112 -2.39 -2.53 -6.53
CA ALA A 112 -2.44 -2.66 -7.97
C ALA A 112 -2.62 -1.30 -8.62
N LEU A 113 -1.83 -1.05 -9.66
CA LEU A 113 -1.91 0.13 -10.49
C LEU A 113 -2.29 -0.31 -11.89
N LYS A 114 -3.40 0.22 -12.39
CA LYS A 114 -3.82 0.04 -13.77
C LYS A 114 -3.50 1.30 -14.56
N MET A 115 -2.82 1.11 -15.67
CA MET A 115 -2.49 2.18 -16.59
C MET A 115 -2.81 1.77 -18.02
N GLU A 116 -3.29 2.73 -18.80
CA GLU A 116 -3.40 2.57 -20.25
C GLU A 116 -2.43 3.54 -20.91
N VAL A 117 -1.58 3.03 -21.79
CA VAL A 117 -0.55 3.79 -22.48
C VAL A 117 -0.77 3.69 -23.96
N ALA A 118 -0.67 4.82 -24.65
CA ALA A 118 -0.68 4.89 -26.10
C ALA A 118 0.61 5.52 -26.63
N ARG A 119 0.99 5.12 -27.85
CA ARG A 119 2.06 5.75 -28.62
C ARG A 119 1.47 6.59 -29.73
N SER A 120 1.91 7.83 -29.82
CA SER A 120 1.65 8.70 -30.97
C SER A 120 2.92 9.41 -31.38
N ASN A 121 3.30 9.33 -32.66
CA ASN A 121 4.51 9.96 -33.22
C ASN A 121 5.82 9.66 -32.44
N GLY A 122 5.95 8.43 -31.93
CA GLY A 122 7.13 8.00 -31.16
C GLY A 122 7.17 8.49 -29.70
N GLN A 123 6.16 9.22 -29.24
CA GLN A 123 6.02 9.61 -27.83
C GLN A 123 4.99 8.72 -27.11
N LEU A 124 5.32 8.37 -25.86
CA LEU A 124 4.43 7.69 -24.93
C LEU A 124 3.48 8.70 -24.28
N SER A 125 2.19 8.38 -24.25
CA SER A 125 1.18 9.13 -23.52
C SER A 125 0.37 8.19 -22.63
N VAL A 126 0.20 8.55 -21.37
CA VAL A 126 -0.68 7.85 -20.44
C VAL A 126 -2.12 8.33 -20.69
N LEU A 127 -2.99 7.41 -21.08
CA LEU A 127 -4.40 7.68 -21.35
C LEU A 127 -5.25 7.62 -20.08
N ASN A 128 -4.94 6.69 -19.18
CA ASN A 128 -5.69 6.48 -17.95
C ASN A 128 -4.78 5.93 -16.85
N TRP A 129 -4.98 6.38 -15.62
CA TRP A 129 -4.26 5.95 -14.42
C TRP A 129 -5.23 5.73 -13.27
N GLN A 130 -5.26 4.51 -12.74
CA GLN A 130 -6.15 4.13 -11.64
C GLN A 130 -5.43 3.22 -10.64
N GLU A 131 -5.62 3.52 -9.35
CA GLU A 131 -5.31 2.58 -8.26
C GLU A 131 -6.53 1.69 -8.03
N ILE A 132 -6.31 0.38 -7.91
CA ILE A 132 -7.36 -0.64 -7.76
C ILE A 132 -7.17 -1.42 -6.45
#